data_AF-A0A813G4T4-F1
#
_entry.id   AF-A0A813G4T4-F1
#
_cell.length_a   1.000
_cell.length_b   1.000
_cell.length_c   1.000
_cell.angle_alpha   90.00
_cell.angle_beta   90.00
_cell.angle_gamma   90.00
#
_symmetry.space_group_name_H-M   'P 1'
#
loop_
_entity.id
_entity.type
_entity.pdbx_description
1 polymer ?
#
loop_
_entity_poly.entity_id
_entity_poly.type
_entity_poly.pdbx_seq_one_letter_code
_entity_poly.pdbx_strand_id
1 'polypeptide(L)'
;LGPSSSATTRPSHARWPRMTMGNDDECLTMFGEQNGPKIKSAYEKVMNEKSAAMNGRMCWPNEWYPEHLPLESATGNSIYFHLQAKADPLSAIDGGQWPQVDASEVQQEDVLIFSDSWGYCKEILAQAPPGRVGMANVQTKAASSYNEKEVTKLVGSQSWDLIIFAVGIDPPASNSVEDIHKQQDAVLKLYLCILKKLGDDMSRCKRLVVITVDIFAEEPEIHEECGVGLMTNSALFGMSNTARYEVQCPIQFIDTEWALRTENTKYLVAEIFRHSSL
;
A
#
# COMPACT_ATOMS: atom_id res chain seq x y z
N LEU A 1 12.31 52.95 30.34
CA LEU A 1 12.04 53.01 28.90
C LEU A 1 11.96 51.56 28.42
N GLY A 2 10.74 51.03 28.31
CA GLY A 2 10.47 49.62 28.08
C GLY A 2 10.68 49.18 26.62
N PRO A 3 10.84 47.87 26.35
CA PRO A 3 10.93 47.37 24.98
C PRO A 3 9.54 47.26 24.35
N SER A 4 9.37 47.87 23.19
CA SER A 4 8.16 47.78 22.37
C SER A 4 8.06 46.40 21.71
N SER A 5 7.10 45.59 22.14
CA SER A 5 6.73 44.35 21.46
C SER A 5 5.89 44.68 20.22
N SER A 6 6.47 44.54 19.03
CA SER A 6 5.72 44.57 17.77
C SER A 6 4.97 43.25 17.62
N ALA A 7 3.65 43.27 17.88
CA ALA A 7 2.77 42.14 17.63
C ALA A 7 2.65 41.91 16.12
N THR A 8 3.27 40.84 15.63
CA THR A 8 3.08 40.35 14.26
C THR A 8 1.75 39.60 14.21
N THR A 9 0.74 40.20 13.57
CA THR A 9 -0.57 39.60 13.35
C THR A 9 -0.39 38.35 12.49
N ARG A 10 -0.67 37.16 13.04
CA ARG A 10 -0.67 35.92 12.26
C ARG A 10 -1.74 36.02 11.16
N PRO A 11 -1.44 35.64 9.91
CA PRO A 11 -2.46 35.56 8.87
C PRO A 11 -3.52 34.55 9.32
N SER A 12 -4.78 34.96 9.28
CA SER A 12 -5.92 34.08 9.54
C SER A 12 -5.86 32.92 8.56
N HIS A 13 -5.70 31.70 9.08
CA HIS A 13 -5.86 30.48 8.28
C HIS A 13 -7.21 30.57 7.56
N ALA A 14 -7.17 30.59 6.23
CA ALA A 14 -8.36 30.48 5.42
C ALA A 14 -9.06 29.19 5.87
N ARG A 15 -10.24 29.33 6.51
CA ARG A 15 -11.10 28.18 6.78
C ARG A 15 -11.42 27.56 5.43
N TRP A 16 -10.96 26.33 5.22
CA TRP A 16 -11.44 25.49 4.14
C TRP A 16 -12.98 25.53 4.17
N PRO A 17 -13.65 25.77 3.04
CA PRO A 17 -15.10 25.76 3.01
C PRO A 17 -15.58 24.39 3.51
N ARG A 18 -16.39 24.39 4.58
CA ARG A 18 -17.12 23.19 4.99
C ARG A 18 -17.98 22.80 3.79
N MET A 19 -17.68 21.67 3.16
CA MET A 19 -18.62 21.02 2.27
C MET A 19 -19.85 20.67 3.12
N THR A 20 -20.92 21.43 2.95
CA THR A 20 -22.25 21.01 3.38
C THR A 20 -22.62 19.87 2.44
N MET A 21 -22.58 18.63 2.92
CA MET A 21 -23.17 17.51 2.18
C MET A 21 -24.64 17.85 1.93
N GLY A 22 -25.06 17.80 0.67
CA GLY A 22 -26.45 18.04 0.33
C GLY A 22 -27.30 16.98 1.00
N ASN A 23 -28.49 17.35 1.49
CA ASN A 23 -29.45 16.39 2.07
C ASN A 23 -29.91 15.30 1.07
N ASP A 24 -29.53 15.42 -0.21
CA ASP A 24 -29.88 14.50 -1.29
C ASP A 24 -28.69 13.69 -1.83
N ASP A 25 -27.52 13.76 -1.17
CA ASP A 25 -26.38 12.93 -1.57
C ASP A 25 -26.66 11.48 -1.15
N GLU A 26 -27.22 10.71 -2.10
CA GLU A 26 -27.33 9.25 -2.12
C GLU A 26 -25.98 8.66 -1.74
N CYS A 27 -25.84 8.44 -0.44
CA CYS A 27 -24.56 8.39 0.18
C CYS A 27 -23.88 7.07 -0.19
N LEU A 28 -22.60 7.14 -0.56
CA LEU A 28 -21.65 6.05 -0.37
C LEU A 28 -21.43 5.83 1.14
N THR A 29 -22.52 5.65 1.91
CA THR A 29 -22.47 5.35 3.33
C THR A 29 -22.36 3.85 3.52
N MET A 30 -21.51 3.47 4.47
CA MET A 30 -21.44 2.12 5.02
C MET A 30 -22.74 1.71 5.76
N PHE A 31 -23.65 2.67 5.98
CA PHE A 31 -24.91 2.50 6.69
C PHE A 31 -26.07 2.54 5.70
N GLY A 32 -26.86 1.47 5.64
CA GLY A 32 -28.05 1.36 4.78
C GLY A 32 -28.04 0.13 3.87
N GLU A 33 -29.12 -0.04 3.11
CA GLU A 33 -29.30 -1.14 2.17
C GLU A 33 -28.37 -0.96 0.95
N GLN A 34 -27.44 -1.90 0.76
CA GLN A 34 -26.42 -1.80 -0.28
C GLN A 34 -26.95 -2.31 -1.62
N ASN A 35 -27.18 -1.40 -2.56
CA ASN A 35 -27.61 -1.73 -3.92
C ASN A 35 -26.41 -1.61 -4.87
N GLY A 36 -25.85 -2.75 -5.29
CA GLY A 36 -24.63 -2.81 -6.12
C GLY A 36 -24.67 -1.92 -7.37
N PRO A 37 -25.74 -1.96 -8.20
CA PRO A 37 -25.91 -1.05 -9.33
C PRO A 37 -25.89 0.45 -8.96
N LYS A 38 -26.52 0.84 -7.84
CA LYS A 38 -26.51 2.24 -7.37
C LYS A 38 -25.12 2.66 -6.88
N ILE A 39 -24.44 1.79 -6.12
CA ILE A 39 -23.07 2.03 -5.65
C ILE A 39 -22.13 2.21 -6.83
N LYS A 40 -22.24 1.35 -7.86
CA LYS A 40 -21.47 1.47 -9.09
C LYS A 40 -21.72 2.81 -9.80
N SER A 41 -22.98 3.21 -9.95
CA SER A 41 -23.32 4.49 -10.60
C SER A 41 -22.84 5.71 -9.80
N ALA A 42 -22.93 5.66 -8.47
CA ALA A 42 -22.41 6.71 -7.60
C ALA A 42 -20.88 6.79 -7.67
N TYR A 43 -20.21 5.65 -7.71
CA TYR A 43 -18.77 5.56 -7.90
C TYR A 43 -18.33 6.14 -9.25
N GLU A 44 -18.96 5.75 -10.35
CA GLU A 44 -18.67 6.29 -11.69
C GLU A 44 -18.86 7.82 -11.73
N LYS A 45 -19.91 8.34 -11.08
CA LYS A 45 -20.16 9.77 -10.96
C LYS A 45 -19.03 10.48 -10.19
N VAL A 46 -18.68 9.99 -9.00
CA VAL A 46 -17.60 10.55 -8.18
C VAL A 46 -16.27 10.48 -8.93
N MET A 47 -15.95 9.36 -9.58
CA MET A 47 -14.72 9.22 -10.36
C MET A 47 -14.65 10.20 -11.52
N ASN A 48 -15.75 10.44 -12.23
CA ASN A 48 -15.80 11.43 -13.29
C ASN A 48 -15.60 12.86 -12.77
N GLU A 49 -16.28 13.22 -11.66
CA GLU A 49 -16.16 14.53 -11.02
C GLU A 49 -14.75 14.79 -10.48
N LYS A 50 -14.16 13.79 -9.81
CA LYS A 50 -12.81 13.86 -9.28
C LYS A 50 -11.78 13.88 -10.40
N SER A 51 -11.91 13.03 -11.41
CA SER A 51 -11.01 13.05 -12.58
C SER A 51 -11.00 14.42 -13.26
N ALA A 52 -12.17 15.05 -13.40
CA ALA A 52 -12.26 16.41 -13.94
C ALA A 52 -11.59 17.46 -13.03
N ALA A 53 -11.80 17.38 -11.71
CA ALA A 53 -11.18 18.28 -10.74
C ALA A 53 -9.66 18.09 -10.58
N MET A 54 -9.18 16.88 -10.83
CA MET A 54 -7.79 16.46 -10.73
C MET A 54 -7.01 16.66 -12.03
N ASN A 55 -7.68 16.96 -13.14
CA ASN A 55 -7.04 17.23 -14.41
C ASN A 55 -6.03 18.40 -14.29
N GLY A 56 -4.76 18.15 -14.63
CA GLY A 56 -3.67 19.12 -14.52
C GLY A 56 -3.04 19.25 -13.12
N ARG A 57 -3.43 18.43 -12.14
CA ARG A 57 -2.76 18.34 -10.84
C ARG A 57 -1.78 17.17 -10.84
N MET A 58 -0.65 17.32 -10.15
CA MET A 58 0.44 16.32 -10.17
C MET A 58 0.24 15.15 -9.19
N CYS A 59 -0.65 15.28 -8.20
CA CYS A 59 -0.88 14.25 -7.19
C CYS A 59 -2.38 14.07 -6.95
N TRP A 60 -2.84 12.83 -6.81
CA TRP A 60 -4.16 12.55 -6.24
C TRP A 60 -4.12 12.82 -4.74
N PRO A 61 -5.09 13.57 -4.17
CA PRO A 61 -5.27 13.58 -2.74
C PRO A 61 -5.50 12.14 -2.28
N ASN A 62 -4.92 11.78 -1.14
CA ASN A 62 -5.19 10.50 -0.50
C ASN A 62 -6.66 10.54 -0.05
N GLU A 63 -7.56 10.10 -0.92
CA GLU A 63 -8.96 9.93 -0.53
C GLU A 63 -9.03 8.64 0.29
N TRP A 64 -9.52 8.78 1.51
CA TRP A 64 -9.98 7.66 2.31
C TRP A 64 -11.11 7.02 1.53
N TYR A 65 -10.79 5.99 0.75
CA TYR A 65 -11.79 5.17 0.12
C TYR A 65 -12.60 4.49 1.23
N PRO A 66 -13.93 4.33 1.10
CA PRO A 66 -14.59 3.31 1.86
C PRO A 66 -13.84 2.01 1.56
N GLU A 67 -13.15 1.46 2.57
CA GLU A 67 -12.53 0.14 2.48
C GLU A 67 -13.55 -0.76 1.79
N HIS A 68 -13.21 -1.27 0.61
CA HIS A 68 -14.02 -2.30 0.01
C HIS A 68 -14.16 -3.39 1.05
N LEU A 69 -15.42 -3.74 1.36
CA LEU A 69 -15.73 -4.87 2.21
C LEU A 69 -14.81 -6.03 1.81
N PRO A 70 -14.16 -6.71 2.77
CA PRO A 70 -13.14 -7.68 2.46
C PRO A 70 -13.70 -8.68 1.45
N LEU A 71 -12.90 -8.99 0.42
CA LEU A 71 -13.28 -9.99 -0.57
C LEU A 71 -13.82 -11.23 0.14
N GLU A 72 -14.97 -11.70 -0.35
CA GLU A 72 -15.73 -12.73 0.33
C GLU A 72 -14.84 -13.96 0.54
N SER A 73 -14.71 -14.40 1.79
CA SER A 73 -13.96 -15.61 2.10
C SER A 73 -14.70 -16.81 1.51
N ALA A 74 -14.01 -17.94 1.36
CA ALA A 74 -14.61 -19.19 0.91
C ALA A 74 -15.86 -19.63 1.69
N THR A 75 -16.06 -19.09 2.90
CA THR A 75 -17.20 -19.38 3.77
C THR A 75 -18.30 -18.32 3.78
N GLY A 76 -18.26 -17.33 2.88
CA GLY A 76 -19.35 -16.35 2.75
C GLY A 76 -19.52 -15.45 3.97
N ASN A 77 -18.45 -15.28 4.75
CA ASN A 77 -18.49 -14.64 6.06
C ASN A 77 -17.29 -13.72 6.30
N SER A 78 -16.55 -13.31 5.26
CA SER A 78 -15.48 -12.32 5.46
C SER A 78 -16.06 -11.03 5.98
N ILE A 79 -17.26 -10.67 5.53
CA ILE A 79 -17.99 -9.51 6.03
C ILE A 79 -18.47 -9.72 7.46
N TYR A 80 -18.94 -10.93 7.81
CA TYR A 80 -19.36 -11.27 9.17
C TYR A 80 -18.18 -11.18 10.14
N PHE A 81 -17.00 -11.67 9.77
CA PHE A 81 -15.80 -11.61 10.61
C PHE A 81 -15.16 -10.24 10.67
N HIS A 82 -15.24 -9.46 9.59
CA HIS A 82 -14.83 -8.05 9.61
C HIS A 82 -15.73 -7.24 10.55
N LEU A 83 -17.03 -7.49 10.53
CA LEU A 83 -17.98 -6.89 11.47
C LEU A 83 -17.79 -7.42 12.90
N GLN A 84 -17.51 -8.72 13.07
CA GLN A 84 -17.26 -9.35 14.37
C GLN A 84 -15.94 -8.89 15.01
N ALA A 85 -14.88 -8.72 14.23
CA ALA A 85 -13.60 -8.16 14.70
C ALA A 85 -13.72 -6.67 15.06
N LYS A 86 -14.59 -5.91 14.38
CA LYS A 86 -14.93 -4.53 14.76
C LYS A 86 -15.84 -4.47 15.99
N ALA A 87 -16.68 -5.48 16.22
CA ALA A 87 -17.62 -5.53 17.34
C ALA A 87 -17.03 -6.15 18.63
N ASP A 88 -16.11 -7.12 18.50
CA ASP A 88 -15.45 -7.82 19.61
C ASP A 88 -14.05 -8.33 19.18
N PRO A 89 -13.06 -7.43 19.10
CA PRO A 89 -11.71 -7.74 18.66
C PRO A 89 -10.98 -8.76 19.55
N LEU A 90 -11.42 -8.96 20.79
CA LEU A 90 -10.78 -9.86 21.76
C LEU A 90 -11.21 -11.33 21.57
N SER A 91 -12.42 -11.57 21.05
CA SER A 91 -12.91 -12.92 20.76
C SER A 91 -12.18 -13.63 19.61
N ALA A 92 -11.54 -12.87 18.71
CA ALA A 92 -10.75 -13.40 17.61
C ALA A 92 -9.33 -13.84 18.01
N ILE A 93 -8.91 -13.54 19.25
CA ILE A 93 -7.55 -13.79 19.77
C ILE A 93 -7.45 -15.18 20.42
N ASP A 94 -8.55 -15.74 20.96
CA ASP A 94 -8.56 -17.03 21.69
C ASP A 94 -8.91 -18.25 20.81
N GLY A 95 -8.16 -18.45 19.74
CA GLY A 95 -8.07 -19.76 19.07
C GLY A 95 -9.23 -20.17 18.17
N GLY A 96 -10.00 -19.20 17.65
CA GLY A 96 -11.06 -19.45 16.66
C GLY A 96 -10.51 -20.18 15.43
N GLN A 97 -10.76 -21.49 15.32
CA GLN A 97 -10.39 -22.26 14.15
C GLN A 97 -11.17 -21.77 12.93
N TRP A 98 -10.45 -21.12 12.02
CA TRP A 98 -10.91 -20.74 10.70
C TRP A 98 -11.43 -21.96 9.95
N PRO A 99 -12.59 -21.88 9.26
CA PRO A 99 -13.04 -22.97 8.40
C PRO A 99 -12.10 -23.15 7.19
N GLN A 100 -12.03 -24.38 6.66
CA GLN A 100 -11.12 -24.69 5.55
C GLN A 100 -11.48 -23.92 4.27
N VAL A 101 -10.46 -23.30 3.68
CA VAL A 101 -10.52 -22.49 2.47
C VAL A 101 -10.92 -23.36 1.27
N ASP A 102 -11.96 -22.96 0.54
CA ASP A 102 -12.28 -23.51 -0.77
C ASP A 102 -11.20 -23.07 -1.78
N ALA A 103 -10.38 -24.03 -2.19
CA ALA A 103 -9.23 -23.84 -3.06
C ALA A 103 -9.55 -24.05 -4.56
N SER A 104 -10.83 -24.13 -4.92
CA SER A 104 -11.26 -24.66 -6.22
C SER A 104 -10.76 -23.90 -7.46
N GLU A 105 -10.35 -22.63 -7.34
CA GLU A 105 -9.72 -21.89 -8.45
C GLU A 105 -8.60 -20.92 -8.01
N VAL A 106 -7.71 -21.36 -7.09
CA VAL A 106 -6.53 -20.54 -6.74
C VAL A 106 -5.59 -20.49 -7.95
N GLN A 107 -5.63 -19.40 -8.72
CA GLN A 107 -4.63 -19.17 -9.77
C GLN A 107 -3.25 -19.07 -9.13
N GLN A 108 -2.34 -19.93 -9.58
CA GLN A 108 -0.93 -19.88 -9.23
C GLN A 108 -0.31 -18.62 -9.83
N GLU A 109 0.46 -17.91 -9.00
CA GLU A 109 1.21 -16.72 -9.37
C GLU A 109 2.70 -16.99 -9.20
N ASP A 110 3.48 -16.75 -10.25
CA ASP A 110 4.94 -16.67 -10.16
C ASP A 110 5.35 -15.32 -9.60
N VAL A 111 6.09 -15.34 -8.47
CA VAL A 111 6.37 -14.17 -7.65
C VAL A 111 7.87 -13.88 -7.60
N LEU A 112 8.26 -12.64 -7.94
CA LEU A 112 9.60 -12.10 -7.67
C LEU A 112 9.53 -11.14 -6.48
N ILE A 113 10.37 -11.33 -5.48
CA ILE A 113 10.33 -10.55 -4.24
C ILE A 113 11.67 -9.88 -4.02
N PHE A 114 11.67 -8.56 -3.88
CA PHE A 114 12.77 -7.80 -3.29
C PHE A 114 12.46 -7.65 -1.80
N SER A 115 13.02 -8.55 -1.00
CA SER A 115 12.67 -8.77 0.40
C SER A 115 13.16 -7.65 1.29
N ASP A 116 12.42 -7.39 2.36
CA ASP A 116 12.89 -6.64 3.53
C ASP A 116 13.95 -7.43 4.31
N SER A 117 14.71 -6.72 5.14
CA SER A 117 15.76 -7.25 6.00
C SER A 117 15.25 -7.90 7.28
N TRP A 118 13.99 -7.65 7.66
CA TRP A 118 13.39 -8.12 8.92
C TRP A 118 12.71 -9.48 8.78
N GLY A 119 12.48 -9.94 7.54
CA GLY A 119 11.90 -11.23 7.22
C GLY A 119 10.37 -11.21 7.12
N TYR A 120 9.72 -10.06 7.04
CA TYR A 120 8.27 -9.99 6.84
C TYR A 120 7.85 -10.66 5.53
N CYS A 121 8.63 -10.52 4.46
CA CYS A 121 8.37 -11.25 3.20
C CYS A 121 8.36 -12.76 3.37
N LYS A 122 9.21 -13.30 4.24
CA LYS A 122 9.22 -14.74 4.54
C LYS A 122 7.91 -15.14 5.22
N GLU A 123 7.40 -14.30 6.10
CA GLU A 123 6.13 -14.51 6.78
C GLU A 123 4.93 -14.37 5.83
N ILE A 124 4.93 -13.34 4.98
CA ILE A 124 3.93 -13.12 3.91
C ILE A 124 3.84 -14.36 3.02
N LEU A 125 4.98 -14.91 2.59
CA LEU A 125 5.01 -16.13 1.79
C LEU A 125 4.51 -17.37 2.56
N ALA A 126 4.83 -17.48 3.85
CA ALA A 126 4.37 -18.59 4.67
C ALA A 126 2.86 -18.55 4.96
N GLN A 127 2.28 -17.35 4.99
CA GLN A 127 0.85 -17.11 5.21
C GLN A 127 0.04 -17.02 3.91
N ALA A 128 0.70 -17.03 2.74
CA ALA A 128 0.01 -17.00 1.45
C ALA A 128 -0.94 -18.19 1.31
N PRO A 129 -2.11 -18.02 0.64
CA PRO A 129 -3.06 -19.11 0.47
C PRO A 129 -2.39 -20.36 -0.16
N PRO A 130 -2.68 -21.58 0.32
CA PRO A 130 -2.06 -22.78 -0.22
C PRO A 130 -2.30 -22.91 -1.74
N GLY A 131 -1.22 -23.19 -2.49
CA GLY A 131 -1.30 -23.32 -3.95
C GLY A 131 -1.37 -21.97 -4.69
N ARG A 132 -1.33 -20.82 -4.00
CA ARG A 132 -1.31 -19.49 -4.61
C ARG A 132 0.02 -19.11 -5.22
N VAL A 133 1.10 -19.43 -4.51
CA VAL A 133 2.45 -19.12 -4.96
C VAL A 133 2.95 -20.31 -5.76
N GLY A 134 3.19 -20.10 -7.06
CA GLY A 134 3.81 -21.06 -7.95
C GLY A 134 5.32 -21.09 -7.72
N MET A 135 6.07 -20.42 -8.60
CA MET A 135 7.49 -20.19 -8.37
C MET A 135 7.72 -18.89 -7.58
N ALA A 136 8.50 -18.96 -6.51
CA ALA A 136 8.96 -17.79 -5.76
C ALA A 136 10.46 -17.57 -5.97
N ASN A 137 10.84 -16.35 -6.36
CA ASN A 137 12.22 -15.91 -6.42
C ASN A 137 12.45 -14.78 -5.42
N VAL A 138 13.08 -15.08 -4.29
CA VAL A 138 13.29 -14.13 -3.19
C VAL A 138 14.70 -13.56 -3.25
N GLN A 139 14.78 -12.24 -3.34
CA GLN A 139 16.01 -11.46 -3.42
C GLN A 139 16.22 -10.74 -2.08
N THR A 140 17.23 -11.16 -1.32
CA THR A 140 17.49 -10.71 0.06
C THR A 140 18.69 -9.77 0.19
N LYS A 141 19.31 -9.36 -0.93
CA LYS A 141 20.41 -8.39 -0.88
C LYS A 141 19.87 -7.01 -0.49
N ALA A 142 20.69 -6.21 0.17
CA ALA A 142 20.40 -4.81 0.42
C ALA A 142 20.21 -4.02 -0.88
N ALA A 143 19.37 -2.98 -0.86
CA ALA A 143 19.03 -2.14 -2.02
C ALA A 143 20.28 -1.65 -2.79
N SER A 144 21.29 -1.20 -2.05
CA SER A 144 22.54 -0.65 -2.58
C SER A 144 23.43 -1.66 -3.30
N SER A 145 23.17 -2.96 -3.12
CA SER A 145 23.95 -4.04 -3.73
C SER A 145 23.47 -4.41 -5.13
N TYR A 146 22.29 -3.97 -5.54
CA TYR A 146 21.79 -4.21 -6.88
C TYR A 146 22.35 -3.18 -7.87
N ASN A 147 22.81 -3.67 -9.02
CA ASN A 147 23.09 -2.83 -10.17
C ASN A 147 22.02 -3.05 -11.26
N GLU A 148 21.93 -2.12 -12.21
CA GLU A 148 20.93 -2.14 -13.28
C GLU A 148 20.95 -3.43 -14.11
N LYS A 149 22.13 -4.03 -14.35
CA LYS A 149 22.27 -5.28 -15.10
C LYS A 149 21.66 -6.46 -14.35
N GLU A 150 21.87 -6.53 -13.03
CA GLU A 150 21.28 -7.55 -12.17
C GLU A 150 19.76 -7.42 -12.12
N VAL A 151 19.23 -6.20 -11.93
CA VAL A 151 17.79 -5.94 -11.92
C VAL A 151 17.16 -6.32 -13.27
N THR A 152 17.80 -5.93 -14.38
CA THR A 152 17.37 -6.28 -15.74
C THR A 152 17.31 -7.79 -15.94
N LYS A 153 18.30 -8.53 -15.41
CA LYS A 153 18.33 -10.00 -15.48
C LYS A 153 17.23 -10.63 -14.64
N LEU A 154 16.98 -10.13 -13.43
CA LEU A 154 15.97 -10.67 -12.50
C LEU A 154 14.55 -10.42 -13.01
N VAL A 155 14.24 -9.19 -13.40
CA VAL A 155 12.92 -8.83 -13.93
C VAL A 155 12.73 -9.43 -15.34
N GLY A 156 13.81 -9.59 -16.11
CA GLY A 156 13.77 -10.12 -17.48
C GLY A 156 13.90 -11.64 -17.60
N SER A 157 14.17 -12.38 -16.53
CA SER A 157 14.40 -13.83 -16.62
C SER A 157 13.17 -14.60 -17.08
N GLN A 158 11.98 -14.07 -16.78
CA GLN A 158 10.69 -14.61 -17.21
C GLN A 158 9.60 -13.53 -17.13
N SER A 159 8.35 -13.92 -17.42
CA SER A 159 7.17 -13.14 -17.07
C SER A 159 6.79 -13.45 -15.62
N TRP A 160 6.71 -12.44 -14.77
CA TRP A 160 6.25 -12.55 -13.40
C TRP A 160 4.76 -12.21 -13.34
N ASP A 161 4.00 -12.95 -12.53
CA ASP A 161 2.63 -12.56 -12.24
C ASP A 161 2.61 -11.44 -11.21
N LEU A 162 3.50 -11.52 -10.22
CA LEU A 162 3.60 -10.54 -9.14
C LEU A 162 5.07 -10.18 -8.88
N ILE A 163 5.36 -8.88 -8.80
CA ILE A 163 6.59 -8.39 -8.17
C ILE A 163 6.23 -7.75 -6.83
N ILE A 164 6.85 -8.19 -5.73
CA ILE A 164 6.73 -7.57 -4.41
C ILE A 164 8.01 -6.79 -4.12
N PHE A 165 7.88 -5.49 -3.92
CA PHE A 165 8.93 -4.58 -3.51
C PHE A 165 8.75 -4.22 -2.05
N ALA A 166 9.38 -4.98 -1.15
CA ALA A 166 9.30 -4.80 0.29
C ALA A 166 10.56 -4.14 0.89
N VAL A 167 11.54 -3.79 0.06
CA VAL A 167 12.72 -3.02 0.48
C VAL A 167 12.31 -1.64 1.05
N GLY A 168 11.11 -1.14 0.71
CA GLY A 168 10.53 0.07 1.30
C GLY A 168 10.19 -0.03 2.79
N ILE A 169 10.24 -1.23 3.38
CA ILE A 169 10.08 -1.47 4.82
C ILE A 169 11.38 -1.14 5.58
N ASP A 170 12.54 -1.35 4.96
CA ASP A 170 13.82 -1.25 5.65
C ASP A 170 14.13 0.21 6.07
N PRO A 171 14.37 0.47 7.37
CA PRO A 171 14.73 1.80 7.83
C PRO A 171 16.18 2.15 7.44
N PRO A 172 16.55 3.43 7.49
CA PRO A 172 17.95 3.82 7.39
C PRO A 172 18.75 3.31 8.60
N ALA A 173 20.08 3.27 8.47
CA ALA A 173 20.96 2.80 9.54
C ALA A 173 20.91 3.69 10.81
N SER A 174 20.57 4.97 10.65
CA SER A 174 20.32 5.90 11.74
C SER A 174 19.38 7.03 11.29
N ASN A 175 18.98 7.87 12.25
CA ASN A 175 18.22 9.11 12.02
C ASN A 175 19.08 10.28 11.51
N SER A 176 20.35 10.06 11.17
CA SER A 176 21.18 11.09 10.54
C SER A 176 20.70 11.36 9.11
N VAL A 177 20.85 12.61 8.66
CA VAL A 177 20.47 13.02 7.30
C VAL A 177 21.27 12.26 6.26
N GLU A 178 22.55 11.98 6.54
CA GLU A 178 23.44 11.22 5.66
C GLU A 178 22.94 9.78 5.43
N ASP A 179 22.55 9.08 6.50
CA ASP A 179 22.05 7.70 6.39
C ASP A 179 20.66 7.65 5.73
N ILE A 180 19.79 8.62 6.02
CA ILE A 180 18.49 8.78 5.35
C ILE A 180 18.68 8.95 3.84
N HIS A 181 19.52 9.89 3.41
CA HIS A 181 19.79 10.13 1.99
C HIS A 181 20.43 8.91 1.31
N LYS A 182 21.34 8.21 2.00
CA LYS A 182 21.98 7.01 1.47
C LYS A 182 20.97 5.87 1.26
N GLN A 183 20.06 5.67 2.21
CA GLN A 183 18.98 4.68 2.08
C GLN A 183 18.03 5.08 0.95
N GLN A 184 17.57 6.32 0.92
CA GLN A 184 16.70 6.85 -0.14
C GLN A 184 17.30 6.65 -1.53
N ASP A 185 18.56 7.05 -1.74
CA ASP A 185 19.24 6.93 -3.03
C ASP A 185 19.29 5.47 -3.49
N ALA A 186 19.64 4.54 -2.58
CA ALA A 186 19.73 3.12 -2.89
C ALA A 186 18.37 2.51 -3.24
N VAL A 187 17.34 2.77 -2.42
CA VAL A 187 15.97 2.24 -2.60
C VAL A 187 15.33 2.80 -3.88
N LEU A 188 15.44 4.12 -4.10
CA LEU A 188 14.88 4.79 -5.27
C LEU A 188 15.56 4.35 -6.57
N LYS A 189 16.88 4.18 -6.58
CA LYS A 189 17.59 3.67 -7.77
C LYS A 189 17.18 2.24 -8.11
N LEU A 190 17.05 1.37 -7.12
CA LEU A 190 16.56 0.01 -7.33
C LEU A 190 15.15 0.02 -7.90
N TYR A 191 14.23 0.77 -7.26
CA TYR A 191 12.84 0.88 -7.71
C TYR A 191 12.74 1.45 -9.13
N LEU A 192 13.52 2.50 -9.44
CA LEU A 192 13.61 3.07 -10.79
C LEU A 192 14.07 2.04 -11.83
N CYS A 193 15.08 1.22 -11.51
CA CYS A 193 15.57 0.19 -12.42
C CYS A 193 14.50 -0.86 -12.72
N ILE A 194 13.70 -1.25 -11.72
CA ILE A 194 12.56 -2.16 -11.90
C ILE A 194 11.54 -1.49 -12.83
N LEU A 195 11.11 -0.27 -12.53
CA LEU A 195 10.11 0.45 -13.32
C LEU A 195 10.55 0.67 -14.78
N LYS A 196 11.80 1.09 -15.01
CA LYS A 196 12.37 1.19 -16.37
C LYS A 196 12.22 -0.12 -17.13
N LYS A 197 12.58 -1.24 -16.48
CA LYS A 197 12.52 -2.55 -17.12
C LYS A 197 11.10 -2.99 -17.43
N LEU A 198 10.14 -2.66 -16.57
CA LEU A 198 8.71 -2.92 -16.82
C LEU A 198 8.12 -2.00 -17.89
N GLY A 199 8.60 -0.75 -17.97
CA GLY A 199 8.23 0.20 -19.03
C GLY A 199 8.72 -0.24 -20.41
N ASP A 200 9.90 -0.87 -20.50
CA ASP A 200 10.44 -1.40 -21.75
C ASP A 200 9.67 -2.62 -22.27
N ASP A 201 9.14 -3.47 -21.38
CA ASP A 201 8.45 -4.71 -21.73
C ASP A 201 7.35 -5.04 -20.71
N MET A 202 6.13 -4.71 -21.08
CA MET A 202 4.92 -4.84 -20.26
C MET A 202 4.54 -6.29 -19.97
N SER A 203 4.99 -7.24 -20.81
CA SER A 203 4.68 -8.66 -20.62
C SER A 203 5.47 -9.28 -19.46
N ARG A 204 6.36 -8.52 -18.80
CA ARG A 204 7.24 -9.01 -17.73
C ARG A 204 6.59 -9.08 -16.37
N CYS A 205 5.52 -8.33 -16.13
CA CYS A 205 4.89 -8.25 -14.83
C CYS A 205 3.40 -7.95 -14.99
N LYS A 206 2.53 -8.82 -14.44
CA LYS A 206 1.10 -8.51 -14.42
C LYS A 206 0.77 -7.44 -13.37
N ARG A 207 1.46 -7.41 -12.23
CA ARG A 207 1.24 -6.41 -11.17
C ARG A 207 2.44 -6.25 -10.23
N LEU A 208 2.66 -5.02 -9.79
CA LEU A 208 3.72 -4.63 -8.86
C LEU A 208 3.10 -4.18 -7.54
N VAL A 209 3.56 -4.75 -6.43
CA VAL A 209 3.19 -4.33 -5.09
C VAL A 209 4.38 -3.66 -4.42
N VAL A 210 4.19 -2.47 -3.88
CA VAL A 210 5.18 -1.71 -3.12
C VAL A 210 4.73 -1.65 -1.67
N ILE A 211 5.58 -2.06 -0.74
CA ILE A 211 5.26 -2.09 0.69
C ILE A 211 6.20 -1.12 1.41
N THR A 212 5.60 -0.24 2.20
CA THR A 212 6.28 0.65 3.14
C THR A 212 5.70 0.47 4.53
N VAL A 213 6.35 1.09 5.51
CA VAL A 213 5.95 1.00 6.90
C VAL A 213 5.86 2.39 7.51
N ASP A 214 4.67 2.75 7.99
CA ASP A 214 4.32 3.96 8.73
C ASP A 214 4.90 5.27 8.15
N ILE A 215 5.07 5.32 6.82
CA ILE A 215 5.53 6.56 6.16
C ILE A 215 4.45 7.65 6.19
N PHE A 216 3.22 7.31 6.57
CA PHE A 216 2.11 8.22 6.77
C PHE A 216 1.59 8.27 8.22
N ALA A 217 2.30 7.69 9.18
CA ALA A 217 1.91 7.74 10.59
C ALA A 217 1.82 9.19 11.08
N GLU A 218 0.78 9.49 11.88
CA GLU A 218 0.56 10.80 12.48
C GLU A 218 0.76 10.78 14.01
N GLU A 219 0.90 9.58 14.59
CA GLU A 219 0.99 9.30 16.01
C GLU A 219 2.32 9.80 16.59
N PRO A 220 2.31 10.78 17.52
CA PRO A 220 3.53 11.36 18.08
C PRO A 220 4.48 10.32 18.67
N GLU A 221 3.96 9.26 19.27
CA GLU A 221 4.73 8.18 19.91
C GLU A 221 5.61 7.44 18.90
N ILE A 222 5.11 7.20 17.69
CA ILE A 222 5.86 6.53 16.62
C ILE A 222 6.98 7.43 16.12
N HIS A 223 6.72 8.74 15.99
CA HIS A 223 7.72 9.73 15.60
C HIS A 223 8.80 9.93 16.67
N GLU A 224 8.45 9.82 17.96
CA GLU A 224 9.40 9.85 19.06
C GLU A 224 10.32 8.61 19.07
N GLU A 225 9.78 7.43 18.74
CA GLU A 225 10.55 6.18 18.68
C GLU A 225 11.43 6.11 17.42
N CYS A 226 10.84 6.36 16.25
CA CYS A 226 11.47 6.10 14.96
C CYS A 226 12.23 7.31 14.41
N GLY A 227 11.86 8.52 14.83
CA GLY A 227 12.40 9.77 14.31
C GLY A 227 12.07 10.01 12.84
N VAL A 228 12.86 10.89 12.21
CA VAL A 228 12.69 11.27 10.80
C VAL A 228 12.97 10.10 9.84
N GLY A 229 13.68 9.08 10.32
CA GLY A 229 13.98 7.85 9.59
C GLY A 229 12.74 7.10 9.14
N LEU A 230 11.61 7.24 9.84
CA LEU A 230 10.32 6.70 9.45
C LEU A 230 9.88 7.19 8.05
N MET A 231 10.12 8.46 7.76
CA MET A 231 9.72 9.10 6.51
C MET A 231 10.67 8.80 5.33
N THR A 232 11.73 8.03 5.55
CA THR A 232 12.81 7.80 4.57
C THR A 232 12.25 7.31 3.24
N ASN A 233 11.35 6.33 3.26
CA ASN A 233 10.86 5.69 2.04
C ASN A 233 9.58 6.34 1.47
N SER A 234 9.14 7.49 2.01
CA SER A 234 7.92 8.18 1.58
C SER A 234 7.90 8.61 0.11
N ALA A 235 9.07 8.86 -0.48
CA ALA A 235 9.21 9.18 -1.90
C ALA A 235 8.70 8.07 -2.84
N LEU A 236 8.67 6.81 -2.37
CA LEU A 236 8.13 5.69 -3.14
C LEU A 236 6.65 5.88 -3.47
N PHE A 237 5.88 6.54 -2.61
CA PHE A 237 4.47 6.82 -2.90
C PHE A 237 4.31 7.76 -4.10
N GLY A 238 5.04 8.89 -4.08
CA GLY A 238 5.04 9.85 -5.20
C GLY A 238 5.52 9.20 -6.50
N MET A 239 6.61 8.44 -6.43
CA MET A 239 7.16 7.71 -7.58
C MET A 239 6.19 6.66 -8.13
N SER A 240 5.50 5.93 -7.25
CA SER A 240 4.47 4.94 -7.66
C SER A 240 3.28 5.61 -8.33
N ASN A 241 2.86 6.80 -7.88
CA ASN A 241 1.78 7.55 -8.53
C ASN A 241 2.13 7.97 -9.95
N THR A 242 3.35 8.46 -10.19
CA THR A 242 3.82 8.76 -11.54
C THR A 242 3.94 7.49 -12.38
N ALA A 243 4.52 6.43 -11.80
CA ALA A 243 4.72 5.17 -12.50
C ALA A 243 3.41 4.50 -12.96
N ARG A 244 2.30 4.68 -12.24
CA ARG A 244 0.97 4.21 -12.68
C ARG A 244 0.52 4.78 -14.03
N TYR A 245 1.03 5.94 -14.43
CA TYR A 245 0.73 6.56 -15.73
C TYR A 245 1.73 6.17 -16.82
N GLU A 246 2.96 5.84 -16.43
CA GLU A 246 4.05 5.58 -17.37
C GLU A 246 4.29 4.08 -17.62
N VAL A 247 3.99 3.25 -16.64
CA VAL A 247 4.16 1.79 -16.67
C VAL A 247 2.79 1.14 -16.73
N GLN A 248 2.55 0.31 -17.75
CA GLN A 248 1.23 -0.27 -18.01
C GLN A 248 0.89 -1.50 -17.13
N CYS A 249 1.68 -1.77 -16.09
CA CYS A 249 1.31 -2.76 -15.07
C CYS A 249 0.66 -2.05 -13.87
N PRO A 250 -0.45 -2.58 -13.32
CA PRO A 250 -1.00 -2.13 -12.05
C PRO A 250 0.06 -2.06 -10.94
N ILE A 251 0.13 -0.92 -10.26
CA ILE A 251 1.01 -0.70 -9.09
C ILE A 251 0.14 -0.51 -7.85
N GLN A 252 0.17 -1.46 -6.94
CA GLN A 252 -0.46 -1.38 -5.63
C GLN A 252 0.57 -0.87 -4.63
N PHE A 253 0.23 0.17 -3.87
CA PHE A 253 1.08 0.72 -2.82
C PHE A 253 0.39 0.44 -1.50
N ILE A 254 1.09 -0.22 -0.58
CA ILE A 254 0.57 -0.60 0.73
C ILE A 254 1.51 0.01 1.77
N ASP A 255 0.97 0.90 2.60
CA ASP A 255 1.65 1.34 3.82
C ASP A 255 1.08 0.56 4.99
N THR A 256 1.94 0.00 5.83
CA THR A 256 1.54 -0.83 6.98
C THR A 256 2.18 -0.35 8.27
N GLU A 257 1.78 -0.91 9.41
CA GLU A 257 2.23 -0.46 10.73
C GLU A 257 3.70 -0.83 11.03
N TRP A 258 4.40 0.01 11.79
CA TRP A 258 5.80 -0.11 12.23
C TRP A 258 6.10 -1.45 12.86
N ALA A 259 5.25 -1.83 13.81
CA ALA A 259 5.27 -3.14 14.42
C ALA A 259 4.29 -4.05 13.68
N LEU A 260 4.67 -4.55 12.49
CA LEU A 260 3.88 -5.56 11.79
C LEU A 260 3.89 -6.86 12.60
N ARG A 261 2.95 -6.96 13.53
CA ARG A 261 2.74 -8.17 14.32
C ARG A 261 2.34 -9.29 13.38
N THR A 262 2.71 -10.52 13.72
CA THR A 262 2.36 -11.70 12.93
C THR A 262 0.86 -11.82 12.66
N GLU A 263 0.04 -11.32 13.60
CA GLU A 263 -1.41 -11.25 13.49
C GLU A 263 -1.91 -10.29 12.38
N ASN A 264 -1.12 -9.27 12.03
CA ASN A 264 -1.45 -8.26 11.02
C ASN A 264 -0.98 -8.69 9.62
N THR A 265 0.07 -9.51 9.53
CA THR A 265 0.61 -10.04 8.26
C THR A 265 -0.46 -10.71 7.40
N LYS A 266 -1.48 -11.34 8.01
CA LYS A 266 -2.58 -11.99 7.29
C LYS A 266 -3.41 -11.01 6.45
N TYR A 267 -3.62 -9.78 6.94
CA TYR A 267 -4.34 -8.75 6.20
C TYR A 267 -3.49 -8.21 5.06
N LEU A 268 -2.20 -8.04 5.31
CA LEU A 268 -1.23 -7.66 4.29
C LEU A 268 -1.16 -8.71 3.16
N VAL A 269 -1.14 -10.00 3.50
CA VAL A 269 -1.19 -11.10 2.52
C VAL A 269 -2.48 -11.07 1.71
N ALA A 270 -3.64 -10.88 2.36
CA ALA A 270 -4.91 -10.79 1.68
C ALA A 270 -4.92 -9.63 0.67
N GLU A 271 -4.36 -8.47 1.04
CA GLU A 271 -4.27 -7.30 0.16
C GLU A 271 -3.21 -7.49 -0.94
N ILE A 272 -2.06 -8.11 -0.65
CA ILE A 272 -1.03 -8.46 -1.65
C ILE A 272 -1.58 -9.43 -2.68
N PHE A 273 -2.38 -10.42 -2.30
CA PHE A 273 -2.90 -11.43 -3.23
C PHE A 273 -4.33 -11.16 -3.69
N ARG A 274 -4.91 -10.03 -3.32
CA ARG A 274 -6.20 -9.58 -3.82
C ARG A 274 -6.12 -9.43 -5.34
N HIS A 275 -6.90 -10.25 -6.04
CA HIS A 275 -7.05 -10.13 -7.49
C HIS A 275 -7.52 -8.71 -7.80
N SER A 276 -6.76 -8.00 -8.63
CA SER A 276 -7.31 -6.89 -9.39
C SER A 276 -8.21 -7.54 -10.43
N SER A 277 -9.47 -7.78 -10.07
CA SER A 277 -10.52 -8.01 -11.06
C SER A 277 -10.66 -6.73 -11.87
N LEU A 278 -9.83 -6.61 -12.91
CA LEU A 278 -10.01 -5.69 -14.02
C LEU A 278 -10.79 -6.42 -15.11
#